data_AF-A0AAW3ICG7-F1
#
_entry.id   AF-A0AAW3ICG7-F1
#
_cell.length_a   1.000
_cell.length_b   1.000
_cell.length_c   1.000
_cell.angle_alpha   90.00
_cell.angle_beta   90.00
_cell.angle_gamma   90.00
#
_symmetry.space_group_name_H-M   'P 1'
#
loop_
_entity.id
_entity.type
_entity.pdbx_description
1 polymer ?
#
loop_
_entity_poly.entity_id
_entity_poly.type
_entity_poly.pdbx_seq_one_letter_code
_entity_poly.pdbx_strand_id
1 'polypeptide(L)'
;MLFGAATLSLLAACGDERPALAPNLTAAALPERADAVRGRQWISEYGCLACHAVPSVRGPASSVGPPLGNVGRQAYLTGLLPNTPQNLVRWLMDPPAINARTAMPNVGLSQAEAEDIAAFLLSLPESPEPS
;
A
#
# COMPACT_ATOMS: atom_id res chain seq x y z
N MET A 1 -46.76 -48.25 4.49
CA MET A 1 -47.03 -46.98 3.78
C MET A 1 -45.92 -46.01 4.17
N LEU A 2 -45.12 -45.62 3.17
CA LEU A 2 -43.94 -44.76 3.27
C LEU A 2 -44.33 -43.26 3.39
N PHE A 3 -43.31 -42.47 3.72
CA PHE A 3 -43.12 -41.01 3.52
C PHE A 3 -43.60 -40.09 4.65
N GLY A 4 -42.81 -39.15 5.17
CA GLY A 4 -41.48 -38.70 4.74
C GLY A 4 -40.77 -37.90 5.83
N ALA A 5 -39.47 -38.19 5.99
CA ALA A 5 -38.56 -37.32 6.70
C ALA A 5 -38.17 -36.18 5.74
N ALA A 6 -38.65 -34.96 6.02
CA ALA A 6 -38.16 -33.78 5.34
C ALA A 6 -36.78 -33.43 5.94
N THR A 7 -35.73 -33.81 5.23
CA THR A 7 -34.34 -33.46 5.55
C THR A 7 -34.15 -31.96 5.45
N LEU A 8 -33.81 -31.34 6.57
CA LEU A 8 -33.41 -29.94 6.67
C LEU A 8 -32.04 -29.78 6.00
N SER A 9 -32.04 -29.40 4.72
CA SER A 9 -30.81 -29.06 4.01
C SER A 9 -30.27 -27.74 4.53
N LEU A 10 -29.35 -27.79 5.50
CA LEU A 10 -28.47 -26.67 5.80
C LEU A 10 -27.53 -26.49 4.61
N LEU A 11 -27.85 -25.56 3.72
CA LEU A 11 -26.87 -24.95 2.85
C LEU A 11 -25.90 -24.17 3.74
N ALA A 12 -24.78 -24.81 4.07
CA ALA A 12 -23.60 -24.13 4.56
C ALA A 12 -23.16 -23.16 3.45
N ALA A 13 -23.57 -21.90 3.56
CA ALA A 13 -23.01 -20.83 2.77
C ALA A 13 -21.52 -20.75 3.15
N CYS A 14 -20.64 -21.04 2.19
CA CYS A 14 -19.22 -20.77 2.31
C CYS A 14 -19.07 -19.32 2.75
N GLY A 15 -18.50 -19.10 3.94
CA GLY A 15 -18.22 -17.77 4.44
C GLY A 15 -17.34 -17.05 3.43
N ASP A 16 -17.90 -16.04 2.79
CA ASP A 16 -17.15 -15.08 1.99
C ASP A 16 -16.42 -14.14 2.96
N GLU A 17 -15.50 -14.69 3.74
CA GLU A 17 -14.53 -13.92 4.54
C GLU A 17 -13.43 -13.39 3.62
N ARG A 18 -13.80 -12.90 2.44
CA ARG A 18 -12.93 -12.00 1.70
C ARG A 18 -12.81 -10.75 2.55
N PRO A 19 -11.60 -10.41 3.06
CA PRO A 19 -11.42 -9.17 3.78
C PRO A 19 -12.00 -8.05 2.93
N ALA A 20 -12.89 -7.25 3.51
CA ALA A 20 -13.44 -6.10 2.82
C ALA A 20 -12.27 -5.35 2.20
N LEU A 21 -12.31 -5.16 0.87
CA LEU A 21 -11.38 -4.31 0.15
C LEU A 21 -11.33 -2.99 0.93
N ALA A 22 -10.21 -2.74 1.61
CA ALA A 22 -10.16 -1.74 2.66
C ALA A 22 -10.67 -0.40 2.11
N PRO A 23 -11.74 0.18 2.68
CA PRO A 23 -12.22 1.47 2.23
C PRO A 23 -11.10 2.48 2.52
N ASN A 24 -10.61 3.16 1.48
CA ASN A 24 -9.63 4.25 1.51
C ASN A 24 -8.68 4.20 2.72
N LEU A 25 -7.53 3.55 2.56
CA LEU A 25 -6.54 3.43 3.62
C LEU A 25 -6.12 4.82 4.07
N THR A 26 -6.63 5.25 5.23
CA THR A 26 -6.27 6.54 5.79
C THR A 26 -5.01 6.40 6.63
N ALA A 27 -4.21 7.46 6.66
CA ALA A 27 -3.04 7.55 7.54
C ALA A 27 -3.38 7.45 9.04
N ALA A 28 -4.66 7.36 9.43
CA ALA A 28 -5.13 7.31 10.81
C ALA A 28 -4.59 6.11 11.63
N ALA A 29 -4.13 5.05 10.96
CA ALA A 29 -3.51 3.90 11.61
C ALA A 29 -1.98 4.02 11.77
N LEU A 30 -1.36 5.13 11.34
CA LEU A 30 0.04 5.45 11.63
C LEU A 30 0.17 6.14 13.00
N PRO A 31 1.35 6.10 13.64
CA PRO A 31 1.61 6.86 14.86
C PRO A 31 1.40 8.36 14.64
N GLU A 32 0.91 9.08 15.66
CA GLU A 32 0.65 10.52 15.59
C GLU A 32 1.86 11.37 15.20
N ARG A 33 3.07 10.84 15.45
CA ARG A 33 4.32 11.50 15.06
C ARG A 33 4.60 11.48 13.56
N ALA A 34 3.90 10.64 12.78
CA ALA A 34 4.09 10.52 11.35
C ALA A 34 3.64 11.80 10.64
N ASP A 35 4.52 12.38 9.83
CA ASP A 35 4.35 13.71 9.24
C ASP A 35 4.50 13.63 7.72
N ALA A 36 3.39 13.87 7.01
CA ALA A 36 3.34 13.85 5.56
C ALA A 36 4.20 14.94 4.89
N VAL A 37 4.46 16.07 5.57
CA VAL A 37 5.33 17.13 5.05
C VAL A 37 6.78 16.68 5.07
N ARG A 38 7.24 16.04 6.16
CA ARG A 38 8.57 15.41 6.20
C ARG A 38 8.67 14.24 5.23
N GLY A 39 7.63 13.42 5.14
CA GLY A 39 7.56 12.30 4.20
C GLY A 39 7.81 12.73 2.76
N ARG A 40 7.19 13.85 2.35
CA ARG A 40 7.43 14.46 1.04
C ARG A 40 8.90 14.84 0.81
N GLN A 41 9.61 15.31 1.84
CA GLN A 41 11.03 15.65 1.74
C GLN A 41 11.88 14.39 1.56
N TRP A 42 11.56 13.33 2.31
CA TRP A 42 12.26 12.04 2.22
C TRP A 42 12.15 11.38 0.85
N ILE A 43 11.06 11.59 0.09
CA ILE A 43 10.92 11.11 -1.30
C ILE A 43 12.09 11.57 -2.17
N SER A 44 12.54 12.82 -2.01
CA SER A 44 13.66 13.36 -2.78
C SER A 44 15.00 12.89 -2.22
N GLU A 45 15.15 12.91 -0.90
CA GLU A 45 16.41 12.59 -0.21
C GLU A 45 16.83 11.13 -0.42
N TYR A 46 15.88 10.19 -0.33
CA TYR A 46 16.13 8.76 -0.52
C TYR A 46 16.06 8.32 -2.00
N GLY A 47 16.02 9.28 -2.94
CA GLY A 47 16.10 8.99 -4.37
C GLY A 47 14.89 8.28 -4.96
N CYS A 48 13.71 8.32 -4.32
CA CYS A 48 12.52 7.64 -4.81
C CYS A 48 12.13 8.09 -6.23
N LEU A 49 12.41 9.36 -6.57
CA LEU A 49 12.12 9.93 -7.88
C LEU A 49 12.93 9.30 -9.02
N ALA A 50 14.08 8.69 -8.72
CA ALA A 50 14.89 8.00 -9.73
C ALA A 50 14.13 6.83 -10.39
N CYS A 51 13.15 6.27 -9.70
CA CYS A 51 12.33 5.17 -10.19
C CYS A 51 10.85 5.52 -10.36
N HIS A 52 10.32 6.47 -9.59
CA HIS A 52 8.89 6.72 -9.50
C HIS A 52 8.51 8.15 -9.89
N ALA A 53 7.41 8.29 -10.63
CA ALA A 53 6.68 9.55 -10.70
C ALA A 53 5.86 9.75 -9.41
N VAL A 54 6.06 10.89 -8.75
CA VAL A 54 5.38 11.22 -7.49
C VAL A 54 4.67 12.58 -7.62
N PRO A 55 3.33 12.63 -7.49
CA PRO A 55 2.60 13.88 -7.58
C PRO A 55 3.14 14.92 -6.61
N SER A 56 3.17 16.18 -7.05
CA SER A 56 3.59 17.34 -6.26
C SER A 56 5.04 17.29 -5.73
N VAL A 57 5.89 16.37 -6.23
CA VAL A 57 7.33 16.36 -5.99
C VAL A 57 8.06 16.51 -7.32
N ARG A 58 8.89 17.54 -7.45
CA ARG A 58 9.65 17.80 -8.68
C ARG A 58 10.96 17.03 -8.67
N GLY A 59 11.31 16.41 -9.79
CA GLY A 59 12.59 15.72 -9.98
C GLY A 59 12.62 14.94 -11.29
N PRO A 60 13.69 14.18 -11.55
CA PRO A 60 13.80 13.31 -12.73
C PRO A 60 12.87 12.10 -12.56
N ALA A 61 11.56 12.32 -12.68
CA ALA A 61 10.56 11.27 -12.61
C ALA A 61 10.82 10.25 -13.71
N SER A 62 10.93 8.98 -13.33
CA SER A 62 11.06 7.87 -14.26
C SER A 62 9.88 6.90 -14.14
N SER A 63 9.79 5.99 -15.10
CA SER A 63 8.78 4.93 -15.18
C SER A 63 9.38 3.54 -14.92
N VAL A 64 10.54 3.46 -14.25
CA VAL A 64 11.15 2.19 -13.84
C VAL A 64 10.25 1.48 -12.83
N GLY A 65 9.72 2.24 -11.88
CA GLY A 65 8.65 1.83 -10.97
C GLY A 65 7.31 2.46 -11.35
N PRO A 66 6.19 1.93 -10.84
CA PRO A 66 4.87 2.50 -11.08
C PRO A 66 4.72 3.90 -10.45
N PRO A 67 3.87 4.78 -10.98
CA PRO A 67 3.57 6.07 -10.35
C PRO A 67 2.95 5.89 -8.96
N LEU A 68 3.29 6.77 -8.01
CA LEU A 68 2.92 6.61 -6.59
C LEU A 68 1.66 7.36 -6.14
N GLY A 69 0.98 8.13 -6.99
CA GLY A 69 -0.18 8.90 -6.52
C GLY A 69 -1.43 8.07 -6.20
N ASN A 70 -1.47 6.81 -6.59
CA ASN A 70 -2.61 5.92 -6.30
C ASN A 70 -2.33 4.89 -5.20
N VAL A 71 -1.20 5.00 -4.48
CA VAL A 71 -0.81 4.01 -3.47
C VAL A 71 -1.90 3.81 -2.42
N GLY A 72 -2.51 4.88 -1.89
CA GLY A 72 -3.56 4.76 -0.86
C GLY A 72 -4.85 4.04 -1.30
N ARG A 73 -5.05 3.86 -2.61
CA ARG A 73 -6.23 3.18 -3.18
C ARG A 73 -5.96 1.75 -3.64
N GLN A 74 -4.69 1.34 -3.68
CA GLN A 74 -4.34 -0.03 -4.04
C GLN A 74 -4.76 -0.99 -2.94
N ALA A 75 -5.39 -2.10 -3.30
CA ALA A 75 -5.74 -3.15 -2.34
C ALA A 75 -4.51 -3.94 -1.86
N TYR A 76 -3.49 -4.07 -2.72
CA TYR A 76 -2.29 -4.84 -2.44
C TYR A 76 -1.01 -4.08 -2.80
N LEU A 77 0.00 -4.19 -1.94
CA LEU A 77 1.36 -3.75 -2.22
C LEU A 77 2.08 -4.84 -2.99
N THR A 78 2.56 -4.52 -4.19
CA THR A 78 3.28 -5.45 -5.09
C THR A 78 2.53 -6.74 -5.44
N GLY A 79 1.21 -6.78 -5.21
CA GLY A 79 0.37 -7.98 -5.36
C GLY A 79 0.58 -9.06 -4.29
N LEU A 80 1.34 -8.79 -3.22
CA LEU A 80 1.72 -9.79 -2.21
C LEU A 80 1.10 -9.51 -0.83
N LEU A 81 1.11 -8.25 -0.40
CA LEU A 81 0.62 -7.87 0.93
C LEU A 81 -0.67 -7.06 0.80
N PRO A 82 -1.68 -7.28 1.65
CA PRO A 82 -2.75 -6.31 1.82
C PRO A 82 -2.13 -4.95 2.11
N ASN A 83 -2.56 -3.92 1.36
CA ASN A 83 -2.07 -2.59 1.58
C ASN A 83 -2.69 -2.08 2.89
N THR A 84 -1.85 -1.94 3.91
CA THR A 84 -2.21 -1.32 5.19
C THR A 84 -1.09 -0.36 5.53
N PRO A 85 -1.32 0.68 6.36
CA PRO A 85 -0.24 1.60 6.70
C PRO A 85 0.98 0.89 7.30
N GLN A 86 0.78 -0.14 8.13
CA GLN A 86 1.86 -0.94 8.70
C GLN A 86 2.60 -1.77 7.63
N ASN A 87 1.88 -2.38 6.68
CA ASN A 87 2.52 -3.13 5.60
C ASN A 87 3.25 -2.21 4.61
N LEU A 88 2.74 -0.99 4.38
CA LEU A 88 3.42 0.01 3.57
C LEU A 88 4.73 0.43 4.22
N VAL A 89 4.72 0.71 5.52
CA VAL A 89 5.95 1.01 6.27
C VAL A 89 6.96 -0.14 6.21
N ARG A 90 6.50 -1.38 6.45
CA ARG A 90 7.35 -2.57 6.34
C ARG A 90 7.94 -2.74 4.94
N TRP A 91 7.14 -2.51 3.91
CA TRP A 91 7.58 -2.53 2.52
C TRP A 91 8.65 -1.47 2.25
N LEU A 92 8.45 -0.23 2.70
CA LEU A 92 9.40 0.87 2.50
C LEU A 92 10.76 0.62 3.18
N MET A 93 10.77 -0.04 4.35
CA MET A 93 12.00 -0.30 5.10
C MET A 93 12.86 -1.40 4.49
N ASP A 94 12.26 -2.49 4.00
CA ASP A 94 13.01 -3.60 3.40
C ASP A 94 12.20 -4.31 2.30
N PRO A 95 12.15 -3.73 1.08
CA PRO A 95 11.43 -4.33 -0.03
C PRO A 95 11.92 -5.74 -0.40
N PRO A 96 13.24 -6.03 -0.49
CA PRO A 96 13.73 -7.38 -0.78
C PRO A 96 13.35 -8.44 0.24
N ALA A 97 13.21 -8.08 1.53
CA ALA A 97 12.74 -9.02 2.56
C ALA A 97 11.27 -9.43 2.37
N ILE A 98 10.45 -8.59 1.73
CA ILE A 98 9.06 -8.89 1.40
C ILE A 98 8.92 -9.57 0.04
N ASN A 99 9.66 -9.09 -0.96
CA ASN A 99 9.67 -9.63 -2.31
C ASN A 99 11.10 -9.74 -2.83
N ALA A 100 11.70 -10.92 -2.73
CA ALA A 100 13.08 -11.16 -3.19
C ALA A 100 13.31 -10.92 -4.70
N ARG A 101 12.24 -10.76 -5.49
CA ARG A 101 12.31 -10.45 -6.94
C ARG A 101 12.08 -8.97 -7.26
N THR A 102 11.89 -8.11 -6.25
CA THR A 102 11.72 -6.67 -6.47
C THR A 102 13.02 -6.02 -6.94
N ALA A 103 12.91 -5.02 -7.81
CA ALA A 103 14.03 -4.14 -8.16
C ALA A 103 14.19 -2.97 -7.18
N MET A 104 13.20 -2.72 -6.32
CA MET A 104 13.26 -1.66 -5.32
C MET A 104 14.28 -2.03 -4.24
N PRO A 105 15.38 -1.27 -4.07
CA PRO A 105 16.39 -1.61 -3.07
C PRO A 105 15.92 -1.28 -1.66
N ASN A 106 16.59 -1.85 -0.66
CA ASN A 106 16.55 -1.27 0.68
C ASN A 106 17.34 0.05 0.65
N VAL A 107 16.65 1.17 0.83
CA VAL A 107 17.22 2.53 0.77
C VAL A 107 17.73 3.03 2.13
N GLY A 108 17.67 2.20 3.18
CA GLY A 108 18.20 2.52 4.50
C GLY A 108 17.30 3.40 5.37
N LEU A 109 15.99 3.42 5.13
CA LEU A 109 15.03 4.18 5.92
C LEU A 109 14.94 3.66 7.37
N SER A 110 14.94 4.56 8.33
CA SER A 110 14.46 4.25 9.68
C SER A 110 12.94 4.04 9.68
N GLN A 111 12.45 3.39 10.74
CA GLN A 111 11.01 3.24 10.98
C GLN A 111 10.27 4.58 10.97
N ALA A 112 10.87 5.64 11.53
CA ALA A 112 10.21 6.93 11.62
C ALA A 112 10.09 7.63 10.26
N GLU A 113 11.14 7.57 9.44
CA GLU A 113 11.13 8.13 8.09
C GLU A 113 10.19 7.35 7.17
N ALA A 114 10.15 6.02 7.28
CA ALA A 114 9.21 5.19 6.54
C ALA A 114 7.75 5.50 6.89
N GLU A 115 7.44 5.79 8.16
CA GLU A 115 6.12 6.25 8.57
C GLU A 115 5.76 7.64 8.04
N ASP A 116 6.71 8.59 8.06
CA ASP A 116 6.53 9.91 7.45
C ASP A 116 6.22 9.77 5.95
N ILE A 117 6.99 8.95 5.23
CA ILE A 117 6.75 8.65 3.80
C ILE A 117 5.39 7.98 3.60
N ALA A 118 5.03 6.99 4.42
CA ALA A 118 3.74 6.33 4.32
C ALA A 118 2.58 7.32 4.53
N ALA A 119 2.69 8.21 5.52
CA ALA A 119 1.70 9.26 5.75
C ALA A 119 1.55 10.17 4.52
N PHE A 120 2.67 10.52 3.88
CA PHE A 120 2.66 11.29 2.64
C PHE A 120 1.96 10.52 1.50
N LEU A 121 2.39 9.29 1.21
CA LEU A 121 1.85 8.49 0.10
C LEU A 121 0.36 8.18 0.25
N LEU A 122 -0.12 7.95 1.47
CA LEU A 122 -1.54 7.74 1.75
C LEU A 122 -2.36 9.03 1.66
N SER A 123 -1.72 10.19 1.74
CA SER A 123 -2.38 11.51 1.58
C SER A 123 -2.49 11.97 0.12
N LEU A 124 -1.80 11.29 -0.81
CA LEU A 124 -1.74 11.73 -2.19
C LEU A 124 -3.11 11.64 -2.89
N PRO A 125 -3.50 12.67 -3.66
CA PRO A 125 -4.64 12.56 -4.55
C PRO A 125 -4.28 11.66 -5.74
N GLU A 126 -5.32 11.19 -6.44
CA GLU A 126 -5.14 10.41 -7.66
C GLU A 126 -4.22 11.13 -8.66
N SER A 127 -3.23 10.41 -9.18
CA SER A 127 -2.47 10.91 -10.34
C SER A 127 -3.38 10.85 -11.56
N PRO A 128 -3.43 11.89 -12.41
CA PRO A 128 -4.03 11.73 -13.72
C PRO A 128 -3.32 10.58 -14.46
N GLU A 129 -4.10 9.67 -15.03
CA GLU A 129 -3.61 8.52 -15.80
C GLU A 129 -2.54 8.98 -16.81
N PRO A 130 -1.38 8.28 -16.91
CA PRO A 130 -0.41 8.57 -17.95
C PRO A 130 -1.03 8.23 -19.31
N SER A 131 -1.11 9.24 -20.18
CA SER A 131 -1.43 9.11 -21.61
C SER A 131 -0.34 8.42 -22.41
#